data_AF-A0A2M8KTG1-F1
#
_entry.id   AF-A0A2M8KTG1-F1
#
_cell.length_a   1.000
_cell.length_b   1.000
_cell.length_c   1.000
_cell.angle_alpha   90.00
_cell.angle_beta   90.00
_cell.angle_gamma   90.00
#
_symmetry.space_group_name_H-M   'P 1'
#
loop_
_entity.id
_entity.type
_entity.pdbx_description
1 polymer ?
#
loop_
_entity_poly.entity_id
_entity_poly.type
_entity_poly.pdbx_seq_one_letter_code
_entity_poly.pdbx_strand_id
1 'polypeptide(L)'
;MENSDKGSVQVAAPMIRIDTHAISPTGLEVITSGEDVYIRKATTAKEWEKMSLVDYTKGQVVVNALPDTPDEQLPTVQFSTHTFSPQEEEIVTYKDRVWVRKPNSNNWETKTLAQYIGEETKQEKAVPSTYWDNYIFDQKGNALVIVGEEAYKKTAQGWQFMKLAEVFGETFPLEEEMKKMQKIEEDVSTKQFAKIKPKVMSELLKFMRPELVNRFDEVIIFEPLKFVHMLEIVKLQLKALSKLLEEQSLGLHVTSVAQKELVKQGFDPIYGARPLRRTIQKRVENAISELIIAEKVDEGDVIVVDFDGQKFTFTMDTSGMYLEKEEKKSYTCTWCNKSFETIVVPNSTVVCAYCGKGQTEKSEKSSDTNQRQENNLHEQEDKEDVQDQIAESGQDQEALNTNGKTNAPNPHLATL
;
A
#
# COMPACT_ATOMS: atom_id res chain seq x y z
N MET A 1 42.32 -9.57 28.21
CA MET A 1 41.67 -8.68 27.23
C MET A 1 41.94 -9.28 25.86
N GLU A 2 41.13 -10.26 25.46
CA GLU A 2 41.19 -10.83 24.12
C GLU A 2 40.34 -9.96 23.20
N ASN A 3 41.02 -9.38 22.20
CA ASN A 3 40.43 -8.57 21.16
C ASN A 3 39.84 -9.55 20.13
N SER A 4 38.55 -9.88 20.23
CA SER A 4 37.86 -10.67 19.22
C SER A 4 37.52 -9.75 18.04
N ASP A 5 38.48 -9.59 17.14
CA ASP A 5 38.28 -8.96 15.84
C ASP A 5 37.39 -9.89 15.00
N LYS A 6 36.06 -9.73 15.12
CA LYS A 6 35.09 -10.39 14.24
C LYS A 6 35.08 -9.68 12.90
N GLY A 7 36.19 -9.80 12.18
CA GLY A 7 36.33 -9.31 10.81
C GLY A 7 35.39 -10.07 9.88
N SER A 8 34.83 -9.33 8.92
CA SER A 8 34.07 -9.77 7.76
C SER A 8 34.28 -11.23 7.34
N VAL A 9 33.18 -11.98 7.18
CA VAL A 9 33.22 -13.38 6.73
C VAL A 9 32.77 -13.49 5.29
N GLN A 10 33.54 -14.18 4.45
CA GLN A 10 33.11 -14.46 3.08
C GLN A 10 32.02 -15.54 3.06
N VAL A 11 30.91 -15.24 2.40
CA VAL A 11 29.74 -16.11 2.32
C VAL A 11 29.16 -16.17 0.90
N ALA A 12 28.35 -17.21 0.66
CA ALA A 12 27.47 -17.26 -0.50
C ALA A 12 26.30 -16.26 -0.34
N ALA A 13 25.60 -15.96 -1.43
CA ALA A 13 24.51 -14.98 -1.45
C ALA A 13 23.44 -15.23 -0.36
N PRO A 14 22.85 -14.17 0.22
CA PRO A 14 21.79 -14.31 1.22
C PRO A 14 20.56 -15.00 0.61
N MET A 15 20.21 -16.19 1.09
CA MET A 15 19.18 -17.04 0.48
C MET A 15 17.81 -17.04 1.20
N ILE A 16 17.64 -16.24 2.25
CA ILE A 16 16.47 -16.40 3.15
C ILE A 16 15.59 -15.15 3.21
N ARG A 17 16.18 -13.95 3.27
CA ARG A 17 15.45 -12.68 3.38
C ARG A 17 16.34 -11.52 2.91
N ILE A 18 15.74 -10.53 2.28
CA ILE A 18 16.37 -9.26 1.88
C ILE A 18 15.45 -8.15 2.38
N ASP A 19 15.97 -7.26 3.22
CA ASP A 19 15.23 -6.06 3.65
C ASP A 19 15.53 -4.89 2.72
N THR A 20 16.80 -4.67 2.34
CA THR A 20 17.16 -3.69 1.30
C THR A 20 18.19 -4.24 0.32
N HIS A 21 18.18 -3.71 -0.90
CA HIS A 21 19.17 -4.01 -1.94
C HIS A 21 19.52 -2.73 -2.68
N ALA A 22 20.79 -2.35 -2.62
CA ALA A 22 21.32 -1.14 -3.23
C ALA A 22 22.50 -1.47 -4.14
N ILE A 23 22.53 -0.87 -5.33
CA ILE A 23 23.65 -0.97 -6.26
C ILE A 23 24.10 0.45 -6.59
N SER A 24 25.37 0.75 -6.32
CA SER A 24 25.97 2.03 -6.67
C SER A 24 26.36 2.09 -8.15
N PRO A 25 26.50 3.30 -8.73
CA PRO A 25 27.03 3.49 -10.09
C PRO A 25 28.39 2.83 -10.36
N THR A 26 29.24 2.66 -9.33
CA THR A 26 30.55 1.98 -9.47
C THR A 26 30.45 0.44 -9.45
N GLY A 27 29.28 -0.11 -9.17
CA GLY A 27 29.06 -1.55 -9.05
C GLY A 27 29.26 -2.13 -7.65
N LEU A 28 29.53 -1.29 -6.63
CA LEU A 28 29.37 -1.69 -5.23
C LEU A 28 27.91 -2.07 -4.99
N GLU A 29 27.69 -3.26 -4.46
CA GLU A 29 26.37 -3.79 -4.16
C GLU A 29 26.28 -4.16 -2.69
N VAL A 30 25.18 -3.73 -2.08
CA VAL A 30 24.91 -3.91 -0.66
C VAL A 30 23.51 -4.49 -0.49
N ILE A 31 23.41 -5.54 0.30
CA ILE A 31 22.15 -6.16 0.71
C ILE A 31 22.09 -6.15 2.23
N THR A 32 20.95 -5.77 2.79
CA THR A 32 20.69 -5.92 4.23
C THR A 32 19.63 -6.98 4.49
N SER A 33 19.78 -7.69 5.62
CA SER A 33 18.82 -8.67 6.11
C SER A 33 18.89 -8.73 7.64
N GLY A 34 17.97 -8.03 8.31
CA GLY A 34 17.99 -7.77 9.73
C GLY A 34 19.22 -6.94 10.09
N GLU A 35 20.00 -7.45 11.04
CA GLU A 35 21.24 -6.83 11.50
C GLU A 35 22.45 -7.20 10.61
N ASP A 36 22.28 -8.03 9.59
CA ASP A 36 23.37 -8.47 8.70
C ASP A 36 23.44 -7.61 7.44
N VAL A 37 24.67 -7.28 7.02
CA VAL A 37 25.00 -6.58 5.77
C VAL A 37 25.88 -7.48 4.92
N TYR A 38 25.54 -7.58 3.64
CA TYR A 38 26.25 -8.34 2.63
C TYR A 38 26.74 -7.37 1.56
N ILE A 39 28.05 -7.33 1.32
CA ILE A 39 28.67 -6.40 0.39
C ILE A 39 29.48 -7.14 -0.65
N ARG A 40 29.45 -6.66 -1.89
CA ARG A 40 30.44 -7.03 -2.91
C ARG A 40 30.83 -5.82 -3.74
N LYS A 41 32.10 -5.76 -4.14
CA LYS A 41 32.68 -4.62 -4.89
C LYS A 41 32.29 -4.59 -6.37
N ALA A 42 31.70 -5.67 -6.88
CA ALA A 42 31.24 -5.77 -8.26
C ALA A 42 30.05 -6.74 -8.33
N THR A 43 29.04 -6.41 -9.14
CA THR A 43 27.85 -7.26 -9.37
C THR A 43 28.19 -8.62 -9.99
N THR A 44 29.35 -8.74 -10.62
CA THR A 44 29.89 -10.00 -11.19
C THR A 44 30.64 -10.86 -10.18
N ALA A 45 30.97 -10.31 -9.00
CA ALA A 45 31.66 -11.07 -7.97
C ALA A 45 30.75 -12.16 -7.39
N LYS A 46 31.31 -13.36 -7.23
CA LYS A 46 30.57 -14.53 -6.71
C LYS A 46 30.53 -14.60 -5.18
N GLU A 47 31.48 -13.93 -4.53
CA GLU A 47 31.65 -13.94 -3.09
C GLU A 47 31.08 -12.67 -2.48
N TRP A 48 30.39 -12.83 -1.35
CA TRP A 48 29.86 -11.75 -0.55
C TRP A 48 30.66 -11.61 0.73
N GLU A 49 30.93 -10.38 1.11
CA GLU A 49 31.47 -10.03 2.42
C GLU A 49 30.31 -9.80 3.39
N LYS A 50 30.20 -10.63 4.42
CA LYS A 50 29.18 -10.49 5.47
C LYS A 50 29.75 -9.80 6.70
N MET A 51 29.04 -8.80 7.20
CA MET A 51 29.31 -8.10 8.46
C MET A 51 28.00 -7.71 9.15
N SER A 52 28.06 -7.25 10.41
CA SER A 52 26.88 -6.68 11.08
C SER A 52 26.64 -5.23 10.63
N LEU A 53 25.41 -4.74 10.80
CA LEU A 53 25.05 -3.34 10.52
C LEU A 53 25.82 -2.38 11.45
N VAL A 54 26.12 -2.82 12.66
CA VAL A 54 27.01 -2.11 13.60
C VAL A 54 28.43 -1.99 13.05
N ASP A 55 28.98 -3.08 12.50
CA ASP A 55 30.32 -3.06 11.90
C ASP A 55 30.35 -2.24 10.62
N TYR A 56 29.29 -2.31 9.82
CA TYR A 56 29.13 -1.52 8.61
C TYR A 56 29.12 -0.01 8.89
N THR A 57 28.42 0.42 9.95
CA THR A 57 28.32 1.83 10.37
C THR A 57 29.51 2.28 11.24
N LYS A 58 30.41 1.37 11.62
CA LYS A 58 31.53 1.65 12.52
C LYS A 58 32.48 2.70 11.94
N GLY A 59 32.79 3.72 12.74
CA GLY A 59 33.68 4.81 12.35
C GLY A 59 33.04 5.85 11.42
N GLN A 60 31.75 5.72 11.11
CA GLN A 60 30.96 6.71 10.40
C GLN A 60 30.28 7.64 11.42
N VAL A 61 30.15 8.93 11.09
CA VAL A 61 29.68 9.96 12.04
C VAL A 61 28.56 10.78 11.42
N VAL A 62 27.48 11.01 12.17
CA VAL A 62 26.43 11.95 11.79
C VAL A 62 26.83 13.36 12.26
N VAL A 63 27.16 14.25 11.34
CA VAL A 63 27.82 15.53 11.66
C VAL A 63 26.88 16.62 12.18
N ASN A 64 25.58 16.49 11.92
CA ASN A 64 24.56 17.46 12.29
C ASN A 64 23.59 16.93 13.37
N ALA A 65 24.01 15.91 14.12
CA ALA A 65 23.28 15.33 15.25
C ALA A 65 24.13 15.42 16.52
N LEU A 66 23.47 15.55 17.68
CA LEU A 66 24.17 15.50 18.96
C LEU A 66 24.50 14.04 19.33
N PRO A 67 25.59 13.78 20.08
CA PRO A 67 25.90 12.41 20.52
C PRO A 67 24.80 11.76 21.37
N ASP A 68 24.06 12.57 22.13
CA ASP A 68 23.01 12.13 23.06
C ASP A 68 21.62 12.01 22.42
N THR A 69 21.52 12.05 21.08
CA THR A 69 20.26 11.87 20.34
C THR A 69 20.29 10.56 19.55
N PRO A 70 19.97 9.40 20.17
CA PRO A 70 20.07 8.08 19.52
C PRO A 70 19.26 7.97 18.23
N ASP A 71 18.08 8.58 18.17
CA ASP A 71 17.20 8.53 16.99
C ASP A 71 17.77 9.31 15.79
N GLU A 72 18.79 10.16 15.99
CA GLU A 72 19.46 10.88 14.91
C GLU A 72 20.76 10.21 14.44
N GLN A 73 21.22 9.20 15.19
CA GLN A 73 22.39 8.41 14.82
C GLN A 73 22.04 7.37 13.74
N LEU A 74 23.06 6.82 13.07
CA LEU A 74 22.83 5.79 12.05
C LEU A 74 22.10 4.58 12.64
N PRO A 75 21.08 4.06 11.95
CA PRO A 75 20.34 2.91 12.43
C PRO A 75 21.22 1.65 12.40
N THR A 76 21.30 0.96 13.55
CA THR A 76 22.10 -0.27 13.72
C THR A 76 21.27 -1.55 13.76
N VAL A 77 19.94 -1.43 13.70
CA VAL A 77 19.01 -2.57 13.72
C VAL A 77 18.59 -2.99 12.31
N GLN A 78 18.13 -2.05 11.49
CA GLN A 78 17.70 -2.29 10.12
C GLN A 78 17.61 -0.98 9.33
N PHE A 79 17.64 -1.08 8.00
CA PHE A 79 17.29 0.01 7.10
C PHE A 79 15.89 -0.22 6.54
N SER A 80 15.10 0.86 6.39
CA SER A 80 13.83 0.84 5.67
C SER A 80 14.07 0.89 4.16
N THR A 81 14.96 1.79 3.73
CA THR A 81 15.43 1.86 2.35
C THR A 81 16.94 2.05 2.34
N HIS A 82 17.60 1.56 1.29
CA HIS A 82 19.01 1.82 1.02
C HIS A 82 19.18 1.99 -0.47
N THR A 83 19.77 3.10 -0.89
CA THR A 83 19.96 3.41 -2.31
C THR A 83 21.20 4.28 -2.52
N PHE A 84 21.65 4.32 -3.76
CA PHE A 84 22.68 5.24 -4.22
C PHE A 84 22.09 6.18 -5.27
N SER A 85 22.34 7.47 -5.12
CA SER A 85 21.97 8.45 -6.13
C SER A 85 22.84 8.28 -7.39
N PRO A 86 22.42 8.86 -8.54
CA PRO A 86 23.26 8.90 -9.74
C PRO A 86 24.60 9.63 -9.51
N GLN A 87 24.70 10.47 -8.48
CA GLN A 87 25.91 11.17 -8.06
C GLN A 87 26.71 10.40 -6.99
N GLU A 88 26.40 9.12 -6.77
CA GLU A 88 27.02 8.24 -5.77
C GLU A 88 26.83 8.68 -4.31
N GLU A 89 25.81 9.50 -4.04
CA GLU A 89 25.41 9.76 -2.67
C GLU A 89 24.68 8.54 -2.13
N GLU A 90 25.12 8.06 -0.98
CA GLU A 90 24.48 6.96 -0.30
C GLU A 90 23.35 7.49 0.58
N ILE A 91 22.17 6.89 0.44
CA ILE A 91 20.96 7.34 1.10
C ILE A 91 20.33 6.14 1.80
N VAL A 92 20.16 6.26 3.11
CA VAL A 92 19.44 5.27 3.92
C VAL A 92 18.29 5.97 4.62
N THR A 93 17.17 5.28 4.71
CA THR A 93 16.04 5.75 5.53
C THR A 93 15.74 4.72 6.60
N TYR A 94 15.24 5.23 7.71
CA TYR A 94 14.71 4.43 8.80
C TYR A 94 13.77 5.30 9.60
N LYS A 95 12.54 4.82 9.83
CA LYS A 95 11.47 5.61 10.45
C LYS A 95 11.17 6.88 9.61
N ASP A 96 10.97 7.99 10.29
CA ASP A 96 10.68 9.32 9.73
C ASP A 96 11.93 10.11 9.34
N ARG A 97 13.09 9.44 9.19
CA ARG A 97 14.37 10.08 8.92
C ARG A 97 15.11 9.49 7.73
N VAL A 98 15.95 10.34 7.16
CA VAL A 98 16.89 10.01 6.10
C VAL A 98 18.29 10.42 6.51
N TRP A 99 19.26 9.58 6.17
CA TRP A 99 20.68 9.86 6.28
C TRP A 99 21.27 9.85 4.88
N VAL A 100 22.04 10.89 4.56
CA VAL A 100 22.71 11.05 3.27
C VAL A 100 24.20 11.21 3.49
N ARG A 101 25.00 10.51 2.69
CA ARG A 101 26.45 10.59 2.70
C ARG A 101 26.99 10.78 1.29
N LYS A 102 27.92 11.72 1.15
CA LYS A 102 28.64 11.96 -0.10
C LYS A 102 29.63 10.82 -0.40
N PRO A 103 29.94 10.55 -1.68
CA PRO A 103 30.93 9.55 -2.04
C PRO A 103 32.29 9.85 -1.38
N ASN A 104 32.99 8.80 -0.95
CA ASN A 104 34.30 8.86 -0.28
C ASN A 104 34.33 9.65 1.04
N SER A 105 33.17 9.87 1.67
CA SER A 105 33.05 10.49 2.99
C SER A 105 32.72 9.46 4.06
N ASN A 106 33.08 9.72 5.33
CA ASN A 106 32.56 9.01 6.50
C ASN A 106 31.50 9.83 7.25
N ASN A 107 31.25 11.06 6.78
CA ASN A 107 30.31 11.99 7.39
C ASN A 107 28.93 11.85 6.75
N TRP A 108 27.94 11.61 7.59
CA TRP A 108 26.53 11.56 7.25
C TRP A 108 25.82 12.82 7.72
N GLU A 109 24.84 13.26 6.95
CA GLU A 109 23.88 14.28 7.36
C GLU A 109 22.51 13.63 7.52
N THR A 110 21.80 13.94 8.61
CA THR A 110 20.44 13.45 8.88
C THR A 110 19.41 14.56 8.80
N LYS A 111 18.20 14.25 8.29
CA LYS A 111 17.04 15.14 8.29
C LYS A 111 15.77 14.30 8.51
N THR A 112 14.68 14.95 8.90
CA THR A 112 13.36 14.28 8.81
C THR A 112 12.97 14.12 7.34
N LEU A 113 12.16 13.11 7.03
CA LEU A 113 11.66 12.89 5.67
C LEU A 113 10.91 14.12 5.16
N ALA A 114 10.08 14.74 6.00
CA ALA A 114 9.39 15.99 5.66
C ALA A 114 10.37 17.11 5.24
N GLN A 115 11.46 17.30 5.98
CA GLN A 115 12.49 18.29 5.64
C GLN A 115 13.27 17.93 4.37
N TYR A 116 13.46 16.64 4.11
CA TYR A 116 14.17 16.15 2.93
C TYR A 116 13.35 16.28 1.65
N ILE A 117 12.04 16.02 1.73
CA ILE A 117 11.09 16.20 0.63
C ILE A 117 10.99 17.69 0.26
N GLY A 118 10.94 18.58 1.27
CA GLY A 118 10.76 20.02 1.12
C GLY A 118 9.29 20.45 0.99
N GLU A 119 9.04 21.74 0.74
CA GLU A 119 7.67 22.25 0.50
C GLU A 119 7.09 21.65 -0.80
N GLU A 120 5.92 21.05 -0.68
CA GLU A 120 5.22 20.45 -1.82
C GLU A 120 4.54 21.51 -2.67
N THR A 121 4.97 21.66 -3.92
CA THR A 121 4.21 22.44 -4.90
C THR A 121 2.98 21.64 -5.35
N LYS A 122 1.79 22.15 -4.99
CA LYS A 122 0.45 21.78 -5.48
C LYS A 122 0.32 20.35 -6.02
N GLN A 123 0.08 19.39 -5.12
CA GLN A 123 -0.27 18.02 -5.47
C GLN A 123 -1.69 17.69 -5.01
N GLU A 124 -2.26 16.68 -5.66
CA GLU A 124 -3.52 16.04 -5.25
C GLU A 124 -3.32 15.16 -4.01
N LYS A 125 -2.11 14.60 -3.81
CA LYS A 125 -1.71 13.80 -2.65
C LYS A 125 -0.28 14.09 -2.21
N ALA A 126 -0.08 14.29 -0.91
CA ALA A 126 1.23 14.55 -0.31
C ALA A 126 2.11 13.29 -0.25
N VAL A 127 3.42 13.47 -0.36
CA VAL A 127 4.40 12.38 -0.22
C VAL A 127 4.43 11.98 1.26
N PRO A 128 4.26 10.67 1.59
CA PRO A 128 4.32 10.22 2.97
C PRO A 128 5.64 10.61 3.63
N SER A 129 5.58 11.24 4.80
CA SER A 129 6.77 11.67 5.55
C SER A 129 7.04 10.82 6.79
N THR A 130 6.23 9.79 7.04
CA THR A 130 6.35 8.90 8.19
C THR A 130 7.28 7.73 7.91
N TYR A 131 7.16 7.13 6.73
CA TYR A 131 7.91 5.94 6.32
C TYR A 131 7.82 5.71 4.81
N TRP A 132 8.85 5.08 4.23
CA TRP A 132 8.90 4.63 2.83
C TRP A 132 9.22 3.13 2.72
N ASP A 133 8.50 2.41 1.86
CA ASP A 133 8.84 1.01 1.53
C ASP A 133 10.08 0.93 0.65
N ASN A 134 10.22 1.87 -0.29
CA ASN A 134 11.40 1.97 -1.13
C ASN A 134 11.68 3.40 -1.58
N TYR A 135 12.96 3.68 -1.81
CA TYR A 135 13.44 4.94 -2.38
C TYR A 135 14.50 4.62 -3.44
N ILE A 136 14.16 4.87 -4.70
CA ILE A 136 15.03 4.52 -5.84
C ILE A 136 15.14 5.70 -6.81
N PHE A 137 16.03 5.55 -7.78
CA PHE A 137 16.18 6.49 -8.89
C PHE A 137 15.86 5.78 -10.21
N ASP A 138 15.14 6.46 -11.10
CA ASP A 138 14.93 5.97 -12.46
C ASP A 138 16.20 6.15 -13.32
N GLN A 139 16.19 5.61 -14.54
CA GLN A 139 17.32 5.71 -15.48
C GLN A 139 17.68 7.16 -15.87
N LYS A 140 16.77 8.12 -15.65
CA LYS A 140 16.99 9.55 -15.90
C LYS A 140 17.47 10.29 -14.65
N GLY A 141 17.60 9.59 -13.51
CA GLY A 141 18.01 10.15 -12.23
C GLY A 141 16.89 10.82 -11.44
N ASN A 142 15.62 10.62 -11.83
CA ASN A 142 14.49 11.12 -11.05
C ASN A 142 14.27 10.22 -9.83
N ALA A 143 14.09 10.83 -8.66
CA ALA A 143 13.79 10.11 -7.44
C ALA A 143 12.37 9.53 -7.47
N LEU A 144 12.21 8.32 -6.95
CA LEU A 144 10.94 7.62 -6.83
C LEU A 144 10.80 7.08 -5.41
N VAL A 145 9.75 7.50 -4.71
CA VAL A 145 9.34 6.98 -3.40
C VAL A 145 8.19 6.01 -3.62
N ILE A 146 8.23 4.85 -2.97
CA ILE A 146 7.16 3.84 -3.03
C ILE A 146 6.64 3.59 -1.63
N VAL A 147 5.31 3.61 -1.48
CA VAL A 147 4.58 3.26 -0.26
C VAL A 147 3.35 2.44 -0.63
N GLY A 148 3.32 1.17 -0.30
CA GLY A 148 2.27 0.23 -0.67
C GLY A 148 2.11 0.09 -2.18
N GLU A 149 0.94 0.48 -2.69
CA GLU A 149 0.60 0.49 -4.14
C GLU A 149 0.71 1.89 -4.75
N GLU A 150 1.31 2.82 -4.00
CA GLU A 150 1.45 4.22 -4.38
C GLU A 150 2.91 4.53 -4.68
N ALA A 151 3.12 5.38 -5.68
CA ALA A 151 4.43 5.85 -6.05
C ALA A 151 4.42 7.36 -6.26
N TYR A 152 5.50 8.00 -5.80
CA TYR A 152 5.70 9.43 -5.86
C TYR A 152 7.00 9.70 -6.60
N LYS A 153 6.90 10.34 -7.77
CA LYS A 153 8.05 10.62 -8.63
C LYS A 153 8.44 12.08 -8.56
N LYS A 154 9.69 12.38 -8.25
CA LYS A 154 10.24 13.74 -8.25
C LYS A 154 10.58 14.16 -9.68
N THR A 155 9.89 15.18 -10.18
CA THR A 155 10.15 15.80 -11.49
C THR A 155 10.64 17.23 -11.32
N ALA A 156 11.02 17.89 -12.43
CA ALA A 156 11.39 19.30 -12.41
C ALA A 156 10.27 20.24 -11.92
N GLN A 157 9.01 19.80 -11.99
CA GLN A 157 7.82 20.57 -11.58
C GLN A 157 7.38 20.27 -10.14
N GLY A 158 8.09 19.39 -9.43
CA GLY A 158 7.73 18.89 -8.11
C GLY A 158 7.45 17.38 -8.11
N TRP A 159 6.91 16.90 -6.99
CA TRP A 159 6.51 15.51 -6.87
C TRP A 159 5.18 15.26 -7.59
N GLN A 160 5.06 14.09 -8.20
CA GLN A 160 3.85 13.64 -8.89
C GLN A 160 3.44 12.29 -8.33
N PHE A 161 2.20 12.20 -7.86
CA PHE A 161 1.56 10.96 -7.45
C PHE A 161 1.16 10.12 -8.66
N MET A 162 1.29 8.81 -8.54
CA MET A 162 0.80 7.81 -9.50
C MET A 162 0.63 6.47 -8.82
N LYS A 163 -0.21 5.61 -9.39
CA LYS A 163 -0.29 4.22 -8.92
C LYS A 163 0.98 3.47 -9.29
N LEU A 164 1.39 2.52 -8.45
CA LEU A 164 2.58 1.71 -8.70
C LEU A 164 2.50 0.97 -10.04
N ALA A 165 1.30 0.52 -10.43
CA ALA A 165 1.04 -0.11 -11.72
C ALA A 165 1.32 0.82 -12.92
N GLU A 166 1.13 2.14 -12.76
CA GLU A 166 1.42 3.11 -13.83
C GLU A 166 2.93 3.34 -14.00
N VAL A 167 3.72 3.24 -12.92
CA VAL A 167 5.18 3.37 -12.96
C VAL A 167 5.81 2.21 -13.72
N PHE A 168 5.36 0.99 -13.43
CA PHE A 168 5.97 -0.24 -13.91
C PHE A 168 5.22 -0.88 -15.09
N GLY A 169 4.08 -0.32 -15.48
CA GLY A 169 3.20 -0.79 -16.55
C GLY A 169 2.24 -1.91 -16.10
N GLU A 170 1.08 -2.02 -16.76
CA GLU A 170 0.10 -3.12 -16.52
C GLU A 170 0.71 -4.50 -16.78
N THR A 171 1.67 -4.60 -17.70
CA THR A 171 2.48 -5.80 -17.91
C THR A 171 3.73 -5.72 -17.04
N PHE A 172 3.57 -5.73 -15.72
CA PHE A 172 4.71 -5.92 -14.83
C PHE A 172 5.19 -7.37 -15.03
N PRO A 173 6.39 -7.63 -15.59
CA PRO A 173 6.86 -9.01 -15.82
C PRO A 173 6.93 -9.81 -14.52
N LEU A 174 7.00 -9.10 -13.39
CA LEU A 174 6.98 -9.70 -12.07
C LEU A 174 5.67 -10.44 -11.80
N GLU A 175 4.51 -10.09 -12.37
CA GLU A 175 3.30 -10.90 -12.09
C GLU A 175 3.40 -12.29 -12.71
N GLU A 176 3.85 -12.39 -13.96
CA GLU A 176 4.09 -13.67 -14.60
C GLU A 176 5.26 -14.41 -13.94
N GLU A 177 6.34 -13.73 -13.62
CA GLU A 177 7.48 -14.31 -12.92
C GLU A 177 7.13 -14.71 -11.47
N MET A 178 6.29 -13.95 -10.77
CA MET A 178 5.76 -14.29 -9.45
C MET A 178 4.84 -15.49 -9.57
N LYS A 179 3.97 -15.58 -10.58
CA LYS A 179 3.15 -16.77 -10.84
C LYS A 179 4.04 -17.98 -11.13
N LYS A 180 5.13 -17.81 -11.90
CA LYS A 180 6.12 -18.87 -12.16
C LYS A 180 6.84 -19.27 -10.87
N MET A 181 7.31 -18.32 -10.08
CA MET A 181 8.01 -18.55 -8.82
C MET A 181 7.10 -19.20 -7.78
N GLN A 182 5.86 -18.74 -7.65
CA GLN A 182 4.81 -19.36 -6.82
C GLN A 182 4.55 -20.79 -7.27
N LYS A 183 4.46 -21.04 -8.57
CA LYS A 183 4.29 -22.39 -9.12
C LYS A 183 5.51 -23.28 -8.84
N ILE A 184 6.72 -22.75 -8.97
CA ILE A 184 7.95 -23.47 -8.63
C ILE A 184 7.98 -23.78 -7.13
N GLU A 185 7.66 -22.82 -6.28
CA GLU A 185 7.59 -22.98 -4.83
C GLU A 185 6.52 -24.00 -4.44
N GLU A 186 5.38 -23.99 -5.12
CA GLU A 186 4.29 -24.94 -4.96
C GLU A 186 4.68 -26.35 -5.43
N ASP A 187 5.37 -26.49 -6.56
CA ASP A 187 5.93 -27.75 -7.03
C ASP A 187 7.00 -28.31 -6.07
N VAL A 188 7.83 -27.43 -5.51
CA VAL A 188 8.84 -27.78 -4.49
C VAL A 188 8.15 -28.22 -3.20
N SER A 189 7.15 -27.47 -2.72
CA SER A 189 6.34 -27.80 -1.56
C SER A 189 5.64 -29.14 -1.74
N THR A 190 5.03 -29.38 -2.90
CA THR A 190 4.34 -30.64 -3.24
C THR A 190 5.31 -31.82 -3.23
N LYS A 191 6.51 -31.66 -3.82
CA LYS A 191 7.55 -32.69 -3.81
C LYS A 191 8.10 -32.96 -2.40
N GLN A 192 8.23 -31.93 -1.58
CA GLN A 192 8.63 -32.08 -0.17
C GLN A 192 7.52 -32.77 0.64
N PHE A 193 6.26 -32.38 0.45
CA PHE A 193 5.10 -32.98 1.08
C PHE A 193 4.96 -34.47 0.74
N ALA A 194 5.14 -34.84 -0.53
CA ALA A 194 5.15 -36.24 -0.97
C ALA A 194 6.24 -37.09 -0.28
N LYS A 195 7.36 -36.48 0.13
CA LYS A 195 8.42 -37.14 0.92
C LYS A 195 8.12 -37.16 2.44
N ILE A 196 7.40 -36.17 2.95
CA ILE A 196 7.06 -36.06 4.37
C ILE A 196 5.89 -36.97 4.73
N LYS A 197 4.87 -37.07 3.87
CA LYS A 197 3.69 -37.94 4.04
C LYS A 197 4.04 -39.37 4.49
N PRO A 198 4.90 -40.14 3.78
CA PRO A 198 5.25 -41.49 4.21
C PRO A 198 6.01 -41.53 5.54
N LYS A 199 6.82 -40.52 5.85
CA LYS A 199 7.53 -40.42 7.14
C LYS A 199 6.56 -40.20 8.29
N VAL A 200 5.64 -39.25 8.15
CA VAL A 200 4.61 -38.97 9.17
C VAL A 200 3.73 -40.21 9.39
N MET A 201 3.31 -40.88 8.33
CA MET A 201 2.56 -42.13 8.44
C MET A 201 3.35 -43.23 9.15
N SER A 202 4.65 -43.35 8.88
CA SER A 202 5.51 -44.33 9.56
C SER A 202 5.68 -44.05 11.06
N GLU A 203 5.76 -42.78 11.46
CA GLU A 203 5.80 -42.39 12.88
C GLU A 203 4.43 -42.59 13.55
N LEU A 204 3.33 -42.25 12.88
CA LEU A 204 1.98 -42.48 13.39
C LEU A 204 1.74 -43.95 13.72
N LEU A 205 2.16 -44.88 12.85
CA LEU A 205 2.02 -46.32 13.06
C LEU A 205 2.91 -46.88 14.20
N LYS A 206 3.96 -46.15 14.62
CA LYS A 206 4.75 -46.53 15.80
C LYS A 206 4.05 -46.17 17.11
N PHE A 207 3.32 -45.05 17.14
CA PHE A 207 2.61 -44.58 18.33
C PHE A 207 1.17 -45.14 18.44
N MET A 208 0.48 -45.31 17.32
CA MET A 208 -0.90 -45.76 17.26
C MET A 208 -0.98 -47.23 16.87
N ARG A 209 -1.85 -48.00 17.55
CA ARG A 209 -2.07 -49.41 17.20
C ARG A 209 -2.74 -49.51 15.82
N PRO A 210 -2.32 -50.46 14.95
CA PRO A 210 -2.91 -50.63 13.62
C PRO A 210 -4.42 -50.83 13.63
N GLU A 211 -4.96 -51.50 14.66
CA GLU A 211 -6.40 -51.69 14.86
C GLU A 211 -7.18 -50.37 14.95
N LEU A 212 -6.60 -49.35 15.58
CA LEU A 212 -7.22 -48.03 15.74
C LEU A 212 -7.10 -47.21 14.46
N VAL A 213 -5.96 -47.29 13.76
CA VAL A 213 -5.77 -46.59 12.48
C VAL A 213 -6.76 -47.11 11.42
N ASN A 214 -7.03 -48.42 11.43
CA ASN A 214 -8.00 -49.05 10.54
C ASN A 214 -9.48 -48.71 10.87
N ARG A 215 -9.76 -47.91 11.90
CA ARG A 215 -11.11 -47.39 12.21
C ARG A 215 -11.40 -46.05 11.53
N PHE A 216 -10.40 -45.41 10.94
CA PHE A 216 -10.55 -44.15 10.22
C PHE A 216 -10.62 -44.42 8.73
N ASP A 217 -11.59 -43.79 8.05
CA ASP A 217 -11.76 -43.95 6.61
C ASP A 217 -10.59 -43.33 5.82
N GLU A 218 -10.10 -42.17 6.29
CA GLU A 218 -8.98 -41.47 5.67
C GLU A 218 -8.15 -40.68 6.70
N VAL A 219 -6.84 -40.59 6.46
CA VAL A 219 -5.91 -39.74 7.22
C VAL A 219 -5.54 -38.52 6.39
N ILE A 220 -6.04 -37.36 6.80
CA ILE A 220 -5.77 -36.06 6.15
C ILE A 220 -4.52 -35.45 6.80
N ILE A 221 -3.54 -35.09 5.98
CA ILE A 221 -2.31 -34.39 6.42
C ILE A 221 -2.38 -32.96 5.90
N PHE A 222 -2.28 -31.99 6.81
CA PHE A 222 -2.27 -30.58 6.45
C PHE A 222 -0.90 -30.12 5.96
N GLU A 223 -0.90 -29.25 4.96
CA GLU A 223 0.30 -28.56 4.50
C GLU A 223 0.68 -27.42 5.47
N PRO A 224 1.99 -27.09 5.57
CA PRO A 224 2.41 -25.92 6.33
C PRO A 224 1.82 -24.63 5.74
N LEU A 225 1.51 -23.68 6.61
CA LEU A 225 0.93 -22.39 6.21
C LEU A 225 1.99 -21.54 5.49
N LYS A 226 1.63 -21.03 4.30
CA LYS A 226 2.42 -20.03 3.56
C LYS A 226 2.04 -18.63 4.00
N PHE A 227 2.89 -17.65 3.71
CA PHE A 227 2.63 -16.24 4.02
C PHE A 227 1.30 -15.74 3.43
N VAL A 228 0.95 -16.16 2.22
CA VAL A 228 -0.32 -15.81 1.56
C VAL A 228 -1.51 -16.34 2.35
N HIS A 229 -1.46 -17.59 2.82
CA HIS A 229 -2.51 -18.18 3.65
C HIS A 229 -2.64 -17.43 4.97
N MET A 230 -1.53 -17.00 5.57
CA MET A 230 -1.53 -16.21 6.80
C MET A 230 -2.22 -14.86 6.59
N LEU A 231 -1.98 -14.21 5.46
CA LEU A 231 -2.60 -12.93 5.13
C LEU A 231 -4.13 -13.06 4.95
N GLU A 232 -4.60 -14.15 4.34
CA GLU A 232 -6.03 -14.47 4.28
C GLU A 232 -6.62 -14.73 5.67
N ILE A 233 -5.91 -15.45 6.54
CA ILE A 233 -6.33 -15.68 7.93
C ILE A 233 -6.44 -14.35 8.69
N VAL A 234 -5.49 -13.42 8.50
CA VAL A 234 -5.57 -12.07 9.08
C VAL A 234 -6.82 -11.35 8.59
N LYS A 235 -7.08 -11.34 7.28
CA LYS A 235 -8.28 -10.70 6.70
C LYS A 235 -9.57 -11.27 7.30
N LEU A 236 -9.67 -12.60 7.46
CA LEU A 236 -10.82 -13.24 8.08
C LEU A 236 -11.02 -12.81 9.54
N GLN A 237 -9.94 -12.72 10.32
CA GLN A 237 -10.01 -12.28 11.72
C GLN A 237 -10.36 -10.80 11.84
N LEU A 238 -9.78 -9.95 11.00
CA LEU A 238 -10.10 -8.53 10.95
C LEU A 238 -11.55 -8.29 10.51
N LYS A 239 -12.09 -9.10 9.60
CA LYS A 239 -13.51 -9.05 9.24
C LYS A 239 -14.42 -9.39 10.42
N ALA A 240 -14.04 -10.37 11.24
CA ALA A 240 -14.77 -10.68 12.46
C ALA A 240 -14.73 -9.51 13.46
N LEU A 241 -13.59 -8.83 13.58
CA LEU A 241 -13.46 -7.62 14.41
C LEU A 241 -14.27 -6.45 13.85
N SER A 242 -14.25 -6.21 12.54
CA SER A 242 -15.05 -5.18 11.87
C SER A 242 -16.53 -5.33 12.20
N LYS A 243 -17.05 -6.56 12.13
CA LYS A 243 -18.45 -6.84 12.45
C LYS A 243 -18.81 -6.50 13.90
N LEU A 244 -17.90 -6.75 14.86
CA LEU A 244 -18.13 -6.39 16.25
C LEU A 244 -18.14 -4.87 16.47
N LEU A 245 -17.33 -4.12 15.73
CA LEU A 245 -17.31 -2.66 15.77
C LEU A 245 -18.52 -2.04 15.08
N GLU A 246 -19.00 -2.66 13.99
CA GLU A 246 -20.23 -2.24 13.31
C GLU A 246 -21.47 -2.34 14.22
N GLU A 247 -21.54 -3.35 15.10
CA GLU A 247 -22.58 -3.45 16.13
C GLU A 247 -22.55 -2.28 17.12
N GLN A 248 -21.42 -1.58 17.23
CA GLN A 248 -21.23 -0.36 18.03
C GLN A 248 -21.25 0.92 17.18
N SER A 249 -21.71 0.84 15.92
CA SER A 249 -21.74 1.96 14.97
C SER A 249 -20.36 2.55 14.66
N LEU A 250 -19.30 1.73 14.71
CA LEU A 250 -17.93 2.09 14.34
C LEU A 250 -17.49 1.32 13.09
N GLY A 251 -16.77 2.00 12.19
CA GLY A 251 -16.13 1.40 11.04
C GLY A 251 -14.69 0.98 11.33
N LEU A 252 -14.20 -0.05 10.65
CA LEU A 252 -12.79 -0.46 10.71
C LEU A 252 -12.21 -0.60 9.30
N HIS A 253 -11.16 0.17 9.03
CA HIS A 253 -10.35 0.00 7.83
C HIS A 253 -8.91 -0.34 8.24
N VAL A 254 -8.36 -1.42 7.71
CA VAL A 254 -6.97 -1.82 7.99
C VAL A 254 -6.20 -1.84 6.69
N THR A 255 -5.15 -1.02 6.60
CA THR A 255 -4.34 -0.90 5.38
C THR A 255 -3.65 -2.21 5.04
N SER A 256 -3.29 -2.39 3.76
CA SER A 256 -2.56 -3.57 3.30
C SER A 256 -1.18 -3.69 3.98
N VAL A 257 -0.56 -2.56 4.32
CA VAL A 257 0.71 -2.47 5.06
C VAL A 257 0.54 -3.02 6.47
N ALA A 258 -0.47 -2.55 7.21
CA ALA A 258 -0.78 -3.05 8.54
C ALA A 258 -1.11 -4.55 8.55
N GLN A 259 -1.87 -5.04 7.56
CA GLN A 259 -2.16 -6.48 7.43
C GLN A 259 -0.91 -7.32 7.25
N LYS A 260 0.01 -6.90 6.36
CA LYS A 260 1.29 -7.60 6.14
C LYS A 260 2.15 -7.60 7.40
N GLU A 261 2.16 -6.50 8.14
CA GLU A 261 2.91 -6.39 9.38
C GLU A 261 2.34 -7.28 10.49
N LEU A 262 1.01 -7.39 10.60
CA LEU A 262 0.36 -8.33 11.51
C LEU A 262 0.75 -9.78 11.22
N VAL A 263 0.87 -10.16 9.94
CA VAL A 263 1.37 -11.48 9.55
C VAL A 263 2.82 -11.66 10.00
N LYS A 264 3.69 -10.68 9.72
CA LYS A 264 5.11 -10.73 10.09
C LYS A 264 5.30 -10.90 11.61
N GLN A 265 4.55 -10.16 12.43
CA GLN A 265 4.63 -10.25 13.89
C GLN A 265 3.91 -11.47 14.48
N GLY A 266 2.93 -12.02 13.78
CA GLY A 266 2.11 -13.15 14.23
C GLY A 266 2.53 -14.52 13.69
N PHE A 267 3.51 -14.57 12.78
CA PHE A 267 4.02 -15.80 12.21
C PHE A 267 5.07 -16.45 13.11
N ASP A 268 4.79 -17.68 13.52
CA ASP A 268 5.73 -18.52 14.24
C ASP A 268 5.93 -19.84 13.48
N PRO A 269 7.17 -20.21 13.10
CA PRO A 269 7.43 -21.46 12.36
C PRO A 269 7.00 -22.73 13.11
N ILE A 270 6.98 -22.71 14.45
CA ILE A 270 6.64 -23.84 15.31
C ILE A 270 5.14 -23.86 15.61
N TYR A 271 4.58 -22.71 15.93
CA TYR A 271 3.17 -22.60 16.36
C TYR A 271 2.19 -22.21 15.24
N GLY A 272 2.68 -21.91 14.04
CA GLY A 272 1.89 -21.53 12.87
C GLY A 272 1.13 -20.23 13.09
N ALA A 273 -0.12 -20.15 12.59
CA ALA A 273 -1.01 -19.00 12.77
C ALA A 273 -1.56 -18.83 14.19
N ARG A 274 -1.25 -19.71 15.14
CA ARG A 274 -1.84 -19.65 16.49
C ARG A 274 -1.51 -18.34 17.23
N PRO A 275 -0.28 -17.81 17.17
CA PRO A 275 0.04 -16.52 17.78
C PRO A 275 -0.64 -15.33 17.09
N LEU A 276 -1.00 -15.47 15.81
CA LEU A 276 -1.57 -14.40 14.99
C LEU A 276 -2.80 -13.75 15.61
N ARG A 277 -3.73 -14.56 16.16
CA ARG A 277 -4.91 -14.05 16.86
C ARG A 277 -4.54 -13.19 18.06
N ARG A 278 -3.53 -13.62 18.82
CA ARG A 278 -3.03 -12.88 19.98
C ARG A 278 -2.33 -11.58 19.56
N THR A 279 -1.63 -11.60 18.43
CA THR A 279 -1.00 -10.40 17.86
C THR A 279 -2.06 -9.39 17.43
N ILE A 280 -3.10 -9.81 16.68
CA ILE A 280 -4.22 -8.93 16.29
C ILE A 280 -4.91 -8.37 17.52
N GLN A 281 -5.21 -9.22 18.51
CA GLN A 281 -5.84 -8.77 19.75
C GLN A 281 -5.00 -7.70 20.47
N LYS A 282 -3.70 -7.97 20.68
CA LYS A 282 -2.83 -7.03 21.39
C LYS A 282 -2.56 -5.74 20.63
N ARG A 283 -2.36 -5.83 19.33
CA ARG A 283 -1.90 -4.69 18.50
C ARG A 283 -3.03 -3.86 17.96
N VAL A 284 -4.20 -4.44 17.74
CA VAL A 284 -5.35 -3.80 17.11
C VAL A 284 -6.52 -3.71 18.08
N GLU A 285 -7.07 -4.84 18.53
CA GLU A 285 -8.31 -4.87 19.34
C GLU A 285 -8.16 -4.13 20.67
N ASN A 286 -7.07 -4.36 21.40
CA ASN A 286 -6.80 -3.67 22.66
C ASN A 286 -6.57 -2.17 22.46
N ALA A 287 -5.85 -1.78 21.41
CA ALA A 287 -5.58 -0.38 21.11
C ALA A 287 -6.86 0.37 20.75
N ILE A 288 -7.75 -0.25 19.96
CA ILE A 288 -9.08 0.29 19.67
C ILE A 288 -9.91 0.40 20.95
N SER A 289 -9.88 -0.63 21.81
CA SER A 289 -10.59 -0.61 23.09
C SER A 289 -10.14 0.55 23.98
N GLU A 290 -8.83 0.82 24.04
CA GLU A 290 -8.28 1.96 24.79
C GLU A 290 -8.75 3.30 24.22
N LEU A 291 -8.86 3.44 22.89
CA LEU A 291 -9.38 4.65 22.25
C LEU A 291 -10.85 4.88 22.56
N ILE A 292 -11.66 3.81 22.55
CA ILE A 292 -13.09 3.86 22.91
C ILE A 292 -13.24 4.27 24.38
N ILE A 293 -12.49 3.65 25.29
CA ILE A 293 -12.52 3.98 26.72
C ILE A 293 -12.07 5.42 26.99
N ALA A 294 -11.14 5.93 26.18
CA ALA A 294 -10.65 7.29 26.29
C ALA A 294 -11.58 8.33 25.63
N GLU A 295 -12.75 7.93 25.12
CA GLU A 295 -13.71 8.80 24.42
C GLU A 295 -13.06 9.57 23.26
N LYS A 296 -12.13 8.92 22.54
CA LYS A 296 -11.46 9.49 21.36
C LYS A 296 -12.10 9.05 20.04
N VAL A 297 -13.16 8.26 20.11
CA VAL A 297 -13.90 7.71 18.96
C VAL A 297 -15.37 7.97 19.22
N ASP A 298 -16.05 8.57 18.25
CA ASP A 298 -17.48 8.83 18.30
C ASP A 298 -18.26 7.86 17.40
N GLU A 299 -19.57 7.74 17.65
CA GLU A 299 -20.46 6.94 16.80
C GLU A 299 -20.42 7.44 15.35
N GLY A 300 -20.22 6.52 14.40
CA GLY A 300 -20.11 6.80 12.98
C GLY A 300 -18.69 6.97 12.45
N ASP A 301 -17.68 7.02 13.34
CA ASP A 301 -16.28 7.12 12.94
C ASP A 301 -15.76 5.85 12.27
N VAL A 302 -14.87 6.01 11.30
CA VAL A 302 -14.09 4.91 10.72
C VAL A 302 -12.68 4.95 11.30
N ILE A 303 -12.32 3.90 12.04
CA ILE A 303 -10.98 3.72 12.57
C ILE A 303 -10.10 3.16 11.44
N VAL A 304 -9.16 3.98 10.98
CA VAL A 304 -8.14 3.59 10.00
C VAL A 304 -6.90 3.13 10.75
N VAL A 305 -6.57 1.85 10.62
CA VAL A 305 -5.39 1.22 11.20
C VAL A 305 -4.31 1.10 10.12
N ASP A 306 -3.20 1.78 10.36
CA ASP A 306 -2.03 1.74 9.49
C ASP A 306 -0.75 1.36 10.26
N PHE A 307 0.37 1.23 9.56
CA PHE A 307 1.67 0.94 10.15
C PHE A 307 2.72 1.92 9.63
N ASP A 308 3.28 2.73 10.53
CA ASP A 308 4.26 3.77 10.22
C ASP A 308 5.72 3.26 10.13
N GLY A 309 5.90 1.94 10.02
CA GLY A 309 7.21 1.29 10.07
C GLY A 309 7.70 0.94 11.49
N GLN A 310 7.06 1.45 12.55
CA GLN A 310 7.42 1.16 13.96
C GLN A 310 6.25 0.62 14.78
N LYS A 311 5.10 1.28 14.68
CA LYS A 311 3.91 0.99 15.48
C LYS A 311 2.66 1.09 14.62
N PHE A 312 1.61 0.44 15.12
CA PHE A 312 0.29 0.63 14.54
C PHE A 312 -0.21 2.02 14.89
N THR A 313 -0.64 2.75 13.87
CA THR A 313 -1.25 4.07 13.99
C THR A 313 -2.75 3.94 13.78
N PHE A 314 -3.51 4.78 14.47
CA PHE A 314 -4.96 4.79 14.46
C PHE A 314 -5.40 6.22 14.16
N THR A 315 -5.97 6.43 12.99
CA THR A 315 -6.51 7.72 12.56
C THR A 315 -8.01 7.59 12.38
N MET A 316 -8.76 8.60 12.82
CA MET A 316 -10.20 8.64 12.64
C MET A 316 -10.53 9.36 11.35
N ASP A 317 -11.34 8.73 10.53
CA ASP A 317 -11.93 9.37 9.38
C ASP A 317 -13.42 9.58 9.63
N THR A 318 -13.79 10.85 9.85
CA THR A 318 -15.18 11.32 9.95
C THR A 318 -15.86 11.43 8.58
N SER A 319 -15.13 11.25 7.47
CA SER A 319 -15.75 11.19 6.15
C SER A 319 -16.42 9.83 5.97
N GLY A 320 -17.66 9.79 6.48
CA GLY A 320 -18.69 8.76 6.40
C GLY A 320 -18.28 7.37 5.91
N MET A 321 -18.47 6.37 6.77
CA MET A 321 -18.55 4.94 6.44
C MET A 321 -18.30 4.64 4.96
N TYR A 322 -17.08 4.22 4.63
CA TYR A 322 -16.83 3.44 3.42
C TYR A 322 -17.59 2.11 3.54
N LEU A 323 -18.92 2.17 3.43
CA LEU A 323 -19.65 1.11 2.76
C LEU A 323 -19.07 1.13 1.37
N GLU A 324 -18.40 0.05 0.96
CA GLU A 324 -18.17 -0.20 -0.46
C GLU A 324 -19.46 0.19 -1.17
N LYS A 325 -19.43 1.23 -2.02
CA LYS A 325 -20.59 1.63 -2.80
C LYS A 325 -20.94 0.41 -3.64
N GLU A 326 -21.88 -0.39 -3.17
CA GLU A 326 -22.38 -1.51 -3.95
C GLU A 326 -22.99 -0.88 -5.21
N GLU A 327 -22.30 -1.01 -6.35
CA GLU A 327 -22.71 -0.41 -7.60
C GLU A 327 -24.08 -0.99 -7.99
N LYS A 328 -25.13 -0.19 -7.78
CA LYS A 328 -26.47 -0.51 -8.24
C LYS A 328 -26.46 -0.50 -9.76
N LYS A 329 -26.68 -1.67 -10.36
CA LYS A 329 -26.85 -1.78 -11.81
C LYS A 329 -28.32 -1.60 -12.16
N SER A 330 -28.59 -0.81 -13.20
CA SER A 330 -29.94 -0.62 -13.73
C SER A 330 -30.32 -1.74 -14.69
N TYR A 331 -31.47 -2.38 -14.46
CA TYR A 331 -32.00 -3.44 -15.30
C TYR A 331 -33.38 -3.05 -15.84
N THR A 332 -33.71 -3.56 -17.04
CA THR A 332 -35.05 -3.40 -17.62
C THR A 332 -35.67 -4.76 -17.88
N CYS A 333 -36.85 -4.98 -17.31
CA CYS A 333 -37.56 -6.24 -17.46
C CYS A 333 -38.06 -6.42 -18.89
N THR A 334 -37.60 -7.46 -19.58
CA THR A 334 -38.16 -7.87 -20.87
C THR A 334 -39.60 -8.35 -20.78
N TRP A 335 -40.09 -8.71 -19.58
CA TRP A 335 -41.44 -9.22 -19.38
C TRP A 335 -42.45 -8.14 -18.98
N CYS A 336 -42.14 -7.28 -18.00
CA CYS A 336 -43.06 -6.21 -17.56
C CYS A 336 -42.65 -4.80 -18.02
N ASN A 337 -41.57 -4.68 -18.78
CA ASN A 337 -41.04 -3.42 -19.33
C ASN A 337 -40.74 -2.33 -18.27
N LYS A 338 -40.62 -2.71 -17.00
CA LYS A 338 -40.24 -1.81 -15.91
C LYS A 338 -38.73 -1.83 -15.67
N SER A 339 -38.18 -0.65 -15.44
CA SER A 339 -36.79 -0.47 -15.02
C SER A 339 -36.68 -0.48 -13.50
N PHE A 340 -35.60 -1.07 -12.98
CA PHE A 340 -35.30 -1.15 -11.54
C PHE A 340 -33.79 -1.24 -11.34
N GLU A 341 -33.33 -0.86 -10.16
CA GLU A 341 -31.93 -0.90 -9.75
C GLU A 341 -31.74 -1.98 -8.69
N THR A 342 -30.68 -2.77 -8.80
CA THR A 342 -30.34 -3.76 -7.77
C THR A 342 -28.83 -3.99 -7.69
N ILE A 343 -28.39 -4.43 -6.52
CA ILE A 343 -27.03 -4.90 -6.27
C ILE A 343 -26.95 -6.35 -6.77
N VAL A 344 -25.92 -6.68 -7.54
CA VAL A 344 -25.74 -8.02 -8.13
C VAL A 344 -24.51 -8.67 -7.53
N VAL A 345 -24.74 -9.73 -6.77
CA VAL A 345 -23.67 -10.57 -6.23
C VAL A 345 -23.09 -11.42 -7.38
N PRO A 346 -21.76 -11.63 -7.45
CA PRO A 346 -21.16 -12.52 -8.45
C PRO A 346 -21.85 -13.89 -8.48
N ASN A 347 -22.16 -14.40 -9.68
CA ASN A 347 -22.86 -15.66 -9.93
C ASN A 347 -24.35 -15.72 -9.50
N SER A 348 -25.01 -14.58 -9.26
CA SER A 348 -26.45 -14.54 -8.99
C SER A 348 -27.29 -14.26 -10.24
N THR A 349 -28.48 -14.87 -10.32
CA THR A 349 -29.48 -14.56 -11.37
C THR A 349 -30.26 -13.32 -10.96
N VAL A 350 -30.22 -12.27 -11.78
CA VAL A 350 -30.97 -11.02 -11.52
C VAL A 350 -32.46 -11.25 -11.77
N VAL A 351 -33.27 -10.99 -10.74
CA VAL A 351 -34.74 -11.14 -10.77
C VAL A 351 -35.41 -9.76 -10.79
N CYS A 352 -36.44 -9.60 -11.61
CA CYS A 352 -37.23 -8.38 -11.63
C CYS A 352 -37.91 -8.11 -10.28
N ALA A 353 -37.66 -6.93 -9.69
CA ALA A 353 -38.32 -6.48 -8.46
C ALA A 353 -39.86 -6.37 -8.57
N TYR A 354 -40.41 -6.24 -9.78
CA TYR A 354 -41.84 -6.05 -9.99
C TYR A 354 -42.61 -7.31 -10.38
N CYS A 355 -41.97 -8.29 -11.03
CA CYS A 355 -42.68 -9.49 -11.54
C CYS A 355 -42.02 -10.83 -11.19
N GLY A 356 -40.87 -10.83 -10.52
CA GLY A 356 -40.22 -12.07 -10.07
C GLY A 356 -39.62 -12.93 -11.20
N LYS A 357 -39.51 -12.43 -12.44
CA LYS A 357 -38.92 -13.14 -13.58
C LYS A 357 -37.46 -12.73 -13.81
N GLY A 358 -36.62 -13.69 -14.20
CA GLY A 358 -35.20 -13.48 -14.49
C GLY A 358 -34.96 -12.60 -15.73
N GLN A 359 -33.87 -11.81 -15.72
CA GLN A 359 -33.55 -10.85 -16.79
C GLN A 359 -32.13 -11.02 -17.36
N THR A 360 -31.88 -10.41 -18.52
CA THR A 360 -30.56 -10.27 -19.17
C THR A 360 -30.20 -8.80 -19.34
N GLU A 361 -28.92 -8.45 -19.15
CA GLU A 361 -28.32 -7.10 -19.14
C GLU A 361 -28.61 -6.23 -20.38
N LYS A 362 -28.47 -4.91 -20.20
CA LYS A 362 -28.20 -3.95 -21.28
C LYS A 362 -26.88 -3.23 -20.94
N SER A 363 -25.87 -3.35 -21.80
CA SER A 363 -24.56 -2.70 -21.64
C SER A 363 -24.56 -1.25 -22.15
N GLU A 364 -23.87 -0.41 -21.38
CA GLU A 364 -23.14 0.82 -21.69
C GLU A 364 -23.83 2.03 -22.34
N LYS A 365 -23.81 3.15 -21.60
CA LYS A 365 -23.34 4.42 -22.14
C LYS A 365 -22.21 4.95 -21.26
N SER A 366 -21.02 5.00 -21.85
CA SER A 366 -20.00 5.99 -21.54
C SER A 366 -20.58 7.40 -21.77
N SER A 367 -20.27 8.32 -20.88
CA SER A 367 -20.37 9.75 -21.17
C SER A 367 -19.28 10.49 -20.41
N ASP A 368 -18.10 10.50 -21.01
CA ASP A 368 -17.32 11.73 -21.04
C ASP A 368 -18.05 12.77 -21.90
N THR A 369 -17.89 14.04 -21.52
CA THR A 369 -18.40 15.28 -22.15
C THR A 369 -19.80 15.75 -21.69
N ASN A 370 -19.85 16.71 -20.75
CA ASN A 370 -20.09 18.09 -21.17
C ASN A 370 -19.78 19.12 -20.06
N GLN A 371 -18.92 20.08 -20.40
CA GLN A 371 -18.86 21.39 -19.77
C GLN A 371 -20.07 22.22 -20.21
N ARG A 372 -20.62 22.99 -19.25
CA ARG A 372 -21.30 24.29 -19.38
C ARG A 372 -22.77 24.35 -19.85
N GLN A 373 -23.49 25.20 -19.09
CA GLN A 373 -24.83 25.78 -19.24
C GLN A 373 -25.96 24.83 -18.83
N GLU A 374 -26.83 25.16 -17.88
CA GLU A 374 -27.60 26.40 -17.76
C GLU A 374 -27.78 26.86 -16.30
N ASN A 375 -27.64 28.18 -16.10
CA ASN A 375 -28.22 28.92 -14.99
C ASN A 375 -29.72 29.14 -15.24
N ASN A 376 -30.44 29.34 -14.12
CA ASN A 376 -31.79 29.90 -13.94
C ASN A 376 -32.97 28.92 -13.96
N LEU A 377 -33.50 28.60 -12.78
CA LEU A 377 -34.78 29.14 -12.30
C LEU A 377 -35.03 28.72 -10.83
N HIS A 378 -34.74 29.61 -9.87
CA HIS A 378 -35.62 29.88 -8.72
C HIS A 378 -35.15 31.16 -8.00
N GLU A 379 -35.75 32.28 -8.39
CA GLU A 379 -35.97 33.44 -7.52
C GLU A 379 -37.36 33.31 -6.90
N GLN A 380 -37.56 33.96 -5.74
CA GLN A 380 -38.68 33.96 -4.79
C GLN A 380 -38.44 32.90 -3.70
N GLU A 381 -38.09 33.22 -2.46
CA GLU A 381 -38.41 34.35 -1.55
C GLU A 381 -37.10 34.72 -0.81
N ASP A 382 -36.69 35.98 -0.69
CA ASP A 382 -37.03 36.82 0.45
C ASP A 382 -36.81 38.29 0.11
N LYS A 383 -37.82 39.11 0.38
CA LYS A 383 -37.71 40.56 0.47
C LYS A 383 -37.58 40.95 1.94
N GLU A 384 -37.02 42.13 2.12
CA GLU A 384 -36.94 42.93 3.35
C GLU A 384 -35.68 42.69 4.18
N ASP A 385 -34.61 43.42 3.82
CA ASP A 385 -34.18 44.45 4.75
C ASP A 385 -33.53 45.65 4.06
N VAL A 386 -33.80 46.80 4.69
CA VAL A 386 -33.73 48.14 4.15
C VAL A 386 -32.30 48.69 4.19
N GLN A 387 -31.81 49.03 3.00
CA GLN A 387 -30.98 50.18 2.62
C GLN A 387 -30.55 51.15 3.73
N ASP A 388 -29.23 51.40 3.87
CA ASP A 388 -28.77 52.78 4.03
C ASP A 388 -27.28 53.02 3.71
N GLN A 389 -27.03 54.19 3.10
CA GLN A 389 -25.76 54.94 2.94
C GLN A 389 -24.81 54.53 1.79
N ILE A 390 -24.84 55.16 0.60
CA ILE A 390 -24.50 56.56 0.17
C ILE A 390 -23.11 56.60 -0.51
N ALA A 391 -23.12 57.13 -1.75
CA ALA A 391 -22.04 57.80 -2.51
C ALA A 391 -20.79 56.95 -2.84
N GLU A 392 -20.12 57.04 -3.98
CA GLU A 392 -19.94 58.05 -5.02
C GLU A 392 -19.09 57.29 -6.08
N SER A 393 -19.38 57.26 -7.39
CA SER A 393 -18.95 58.27 -8.37
C SER A 393 -18.58 57.55 -9.70
N GLY A 394 -18.88 58.19 -10.83
CA GLY A 394 -18.26 57.96 -12.16
C GLY A 394 -18.82 56.78 -12.97
N GLN A 395 -19.72 56.93 -13.95
CA GLN A 395 -19.52 57.56 -15.29
C GLN A 395 -18.17 57.09 -15.91
N ASP A 396 -18.10 56.47 -17.09
CA ASP A 396 -18.75 56.88 -18.34
C ASP A 396 -18.44 55.89 -19.50
N GLN A 397 -19.32 55.92 -20.51
CA GLN A 397 -19.10 55.71 -21.96
C GLN A 397 -18.92 54.26 -22.47
N GLU A 398 -19.94 53.63 -23.08
CA GLU A 398 -20.42 53.82 -24.47
C GLU A 398 -19.30 54.00 -25.51
N ALA A 399 -19.22 53.09 -26.50
CA ALA A 399 -19.72 53.38 -27.85
C ALA A 399 -19.33 52.32 -28.90
N LEU A 400 -20.27 52.10 -29.84
CA LEU A 400 -20.06 51.85 -31.29
C LEU A 400 -19.52 50.47 -31.72
N ASN A 401 -20.00 49.78 -32.76
CA ASN A 401 -21.03 50.07 -33.76
C ASN A 401 -21.28 48.82 -34.65
N THR A 402 -22.53 48.67 -35.09
CA THR A 402 -22.99 48.29 -36.45
C THR A 402 -22.67 46.93 -37.10
N ASN A 403 -23.78 46.19 -37.30
CA ASN A 403 -24.43 45.84 -38.59
C ASN A 403 -24.02 44.63 -39.44
N GLY A 404 -25.06 43.87 -39.82
CA GLY A 404 -25.22 43.07 -41.04
C GLY A 404 -25.67 41.63 -40.74
N LYS A 405 -26.96 41.25 -40.66
CA LYS A 405 -27.96 41.03 -41.75
C LYS A 405 -27.29 40.45 -43.02
N THR A 406 -27.59 39.25 -43.53
CA THR A 406 -28.90 38.67 -43.90
C THR A 406 -28.82 37.17 -44.27
N ASN A 407 -29.91 36.44 -43.97
CA ASN A 407 -30.64 35.39 -44.74
C ASN A 407 -29.94 34.24 -45.49
N ALA A 408 -30.43 33.03 -45.12
CA ALA A 408 -30.58 31.75 -45.82
C ALA A 408 -31.15 31.85 -47.27
N PRO A 409 -31.26 30.77 -48.11
CA PRO A 409 -31.38 29.34 -47.76
C PRO A 409 -30.70 28.26 -48.65
N ASN A 410 -30.75 27.04 -48.12
CA ASN A 410 -30.64 25.64 -48.64
C ASN A 410 -31.08 25.39 -50.10
N PRO A 411 -31.03 24.14 -50.68
CA PRO A 411 -30.20 22.93 -50.46
C PRO A 411 -29.60 22.38 -51.80
N HIS A 412 -28.71 21.37 -51.77
CA HIS A 412 -28.86 20.09 -52.53
C HIS A 412 -27.57 19.24 -52.63
N LEU A 413 -27.78 17.94 -52.32
CA LEU A 413 -27.28 16.73 -53.00
C LEU A 413 -25.78 16.35 -53.04
N ALA A 414 -25.59 15.07 -52.70
CA ALA A 414 -24.83 14.04 -53.43
C ALA A 414 -23.33 13.81 -53.12
N THR A 415 -23.11 12.65 -52.48
CA THR A 415 -22.27 11.54 -52.98
C THR A 415 -20.78 11.80 -53.21
N LEU A 416 -19.94 11.31 -52.30
CA LEU A 416 -19.09 10.12 -52.47
C LEU A 416 -18.44 9.72 -51.14
#